data_AF-A0A445MX66-F1
#
_entry.id   AF-A0A445MX66-F1
#
_cell.length_a   1.000
_cell.length_b   1.000
_cell.length_c   1.000
_cell.angle_alpha   90.00
_cell.angle_beta   90.00
_cell.angle_gamma   90.00
#
_symmetry.space_group_name_H-M   'P 1'
#
loop_
_entity.id
_entity.type
_entity.pdbx_description
1 polymer ?
#
loop_
_entity_poly.entity_id
_entity_poly.type
_entity_poly.pdbx_seq_one_letter_code
_entity_poly.pdbx_strand_id
1 'polypeptide(L)'
;MEKKISNQLLLWTVVWFAVLGIIIAFLGHMEMAHHQGIIAKYFASSSEQPGSASNKEYIYWVTLTVLLAVIGLLQFLTMARTLKRTIAEAAVKARPGKKQRPAAVQPTGQDKMISAMEEQARSLHLLSLLQREGRLVDFLQEDLRPYDDSQIGAAVRSIQESCQKALNEFITLNAVMEQEEGEEVTIPPGFDVNAVRLTGNVTGSPPFKGILQHRGWRVSKFSMPSLSAKQDPNIIAPAEVEIG
;
A
#
# COMPACT_ATOMS: atom_id res chain seq x y z
N MET A 1 19.87 29.54 3.16
CA MET A 1 20.99 30.01 2.31
C MET A 1 21.19 28.99 1.19
N GLU A 2 20.55 29.24 0.06
CA GLU A 2 20.65 28.42 -1.16
C GLU A 2 22.05 28.56 -1.76
N LYS A 3 22.76 27.44 -1.95
CA LYS A 3 23.97 27.43 -2.77
C LYS A 3 23.54 27.49 -4.24
N LYS A 4 23.37 28.71 -4.76
CA LYS A 4 23.37 28.98 -6.21
C LYS A 4 24.67 28.38 -6.77
N ILE A 5 24.56 27.32 -7.57
CA ILE A 5 25.63 26.98 -8.52
C ILE A 5 25.75 28.23 -9.39
N SER A 6 26.86 28.94 -9.24
CA SER A 6 27.01 30.29 -9.81
C SER A 6 26.74 30.22 -11.31
N ASN A 7 25.72 30.94 -11.79
CA ASN A 7 25.46 31.07 -13.23
C ASN A 7 26.70 31.52 -13.99
N GLN A 8 27.67 32.16 -13.32
CA GLN A 8 28.97 32.48 -13.90
C GLN A 8 29.78 31.24 -14.29
N LEU A 9 29.69 30.13 -13.56
CA LEU A 9 30.47 28.92 -13.82
C LEU A 9 29.94 28.18 -15.05
N LEU A 10 28.61 28.14 -15.21
CA LEU A 10 27.95 27.57 -16.38
C LEU A 10 28.16 28.46 -17.62
N LEU A 11 28.07 29.78 -17.45
CA LEU A 11 28.37 30.75 -18.50
C LEU A 11 29.83 30.65 -18.94
N TRP A 12 30.78 30.51 -18.01
CA TRP A 12 32.19 30.30 -18.32
C TRP A 12 32.45 29.00 -19.07
N THR A 13 31.75 27.91 -18.74
CA THR A 13 31.91 26.65 -19.50
C THR A 13 31.40 26.78 -20.93
N VAL A 14 30.26 27.43 -21.16
CA VAL A 14 29.72 27.64 -22.50
C VAL A 14 30.62 28.56 -23.32
N VAL A 15 31.11 29.65 -22.71
CA VAL A 15 32.07 30.57 -23.34
C VAL A 15 33.36 29.84 -23.71
N TRP A 16 33.87 28.96 -22.84
CA TRP A 16 35.09 28.21 -23.10
C TRP A 16 34.96 27.27 -24.30
N PHE A 17 33.85 26.54 -24.42
CA PHE A 17 33.59 25.68 -25.59
C PHE A 17 33.37 26.46 -26.88
N ALA A 18 32.73 27.64 -26.81
CA ALA A 18 32.57 28.51 -27.98
C ALA A 18 33.93 29.04 -28.47
N VAL A 19 34.80 29.48 -27.56
CA VAL A 19 36.15 29.94 -27.87
C VAL A 19 36.99 28.79 -28.44
N LEU A 20 36.92 27.59 -27.85
CA LEU A 20 37.61 26.40 -28.36
C LEU A 20 37.16 26.06 -29.79
N GLY A 21 35.85 26.10 -30.06
CA GLY A 21 35.30 25.86 -31.39
C GLY A 21 35.76 26.89 -32.43
N ILE A 22 35.83 28.17 -32.05
CA ILE A 22 36.35 29.24 -32.92
C ILE A 22 37.84 29.05 -33.20
N ILE A 23 38.63 28.66 -32.19
CA ILE A 23 40.07 28.40 -32.37
C ILE A 23 40.30 27.21 -33.31
N ILE A 24 39.53 26.13 -33.16
CA ILE A 24 39.60 24.95 -34.05
C ILE A 24 39.22 25.33 -35.48
N ALA A 25 38.14 26.10 -35.67
CA ALA A 25 37.71 26.57 -36.98
C ALA A 25 38.75 27.52 -37.62
N PHE A 26 39.37 28.38 -36.81
CA PHE A 26 40.40 29.31 -37.27
C PHE A 26 41.70 28.60 -37.66
N LEU A 27 42.14 27.61 -36.87
CA LEU A 27 43.27 26.74 -37.21
C LEU A 27 43.01 25.97 -38.51
N GLY A 28 41.83 25.37 -38.65
CA GLY A 28 41.45 24.67 -39.88
C GLY A 28 41.37 25.59 -41.11
N HIS A 29 40.91 26.83 -40.93
CA HIS A 29 40.85 27.81 -42.03
C HIS A 29 42.26 28.34 -42.41
N MET A 30 43.14 28.56 -41.42
CA MET A 30 44.53 28.98 -41.65
C MET A 30 45.33 27.89 -42.38
N GLU A 31 45.10 26.62 -42.05
CA GLU A 31 45.74 25.47 -42.69
C GLU A 31 45.30 25.32 -44.16
N MET A 32 44.01 25.52 -44.45
CA MET A 32 43.47 25.54 -45.83
C MET A 32 43.98 26.73 -46.65
N ALA A 33 44.17 27.91 -46.04
CA ALA A 33 44.72 29.08 -46.72
C ALA A 33 46.22 28.92 -47.05
N HIS A 34 46.98 28.25 -46.17
CA HIS A 34 48.38 27.93 -46.41
C HIS A 34 48.53 26.85 -47.50
N HIS A 35 47.63 25.86 -47.55
CA HIS A 35 47.65 24.80 -48.55
C HIS A 35 47.24 25.22 -49.96
N GLN A 36 46.34 26.20 -50.14
CA GLN A 36 46.01 26.69 -51.49
C GLN A 36 47.19 27.42 -52.18
N GLY A 37 47.98 28.17 -51.41
CA GLY A 37 49.20 28.83 -51.91
C GLY A 37 50.36 27.86 -52.19
N ILE A 38 50.45 26.76 -51.44
CA ILE A 38 51.45 25.71 -51.65
C ILE A 38 51.07 24.83 -52.85
N ILE A 39 49.80 24.47 -53.03
CA ILE A 39 49.34 23.62 -54.14
C ILE A 39 49.48 24.35 -55.49
N ALA A 40 49.18 25.65 -55.56
CA ALA A 40 49.41 26.45 -56.78
C ALA A 40 50.92 26.57 -57.14
N LYS A 41 51.80 26.64 -56.13
CA LYS A 41 53.26 26.64 -56.33
C LYS A 41 53.84 25.25 -56.60
N TYR A 42 53.26 24.18 -56.04
CA TYR A 42 53.64 22.78 -56.28
C TYR A 42 53.26 22.31 -57.69
N PHE A 43 52.11 22.76 -58.24
CA PHE A 43 51.72 22.42 -59.61
C PHE A 43 52.51 23.19 -60.68
N ALA A 44 53.08 24.36 -60.34
CA ALA A 44 53.87 25.18 -61.25
C ALA A 44 55.38 24.87 -61.21
N SER A 45 55.85 24.09 -60.24
CA SER A 45 57.28 23.80 -60.02
C SER A 45 57.49 22.33 -59.65
N SER A 46 57.87 21.56 -60.66
CA SER A 46 58.71 20.36 -60.58
C SER A 46 58.07 19.04 -60.13
N SER A 47 58.39 18.06 -60.97
CA SER A 47 58.24 16.62 -60.88
C SER A 47 59.09 15.99 -59.78
N GLU A 48 58.85 16.32 -58.51
CA GLU A 48 59.40 15.57 -57.38
C GLU A 48 58.28 15.12 -56.43
N GLN A 49 58.29 13.82 -56.11
CA GLN A 49 57.26 13.12 -55.33
C GLN A 49 57.23 13.57 -53.85
N PRO A 50 56.06 13.82 -53.23
CA PRO A 50 55.99 13.99 -51.78
C PRO A 50 55.61 12.66 -51.11
N GLY A 51 56.58 11.73 -51.05
CA GLY A 51 56.49 10.54 -50.21
C GLY A 51 57.15 10.79 -48.85
N SER A 52 56.33 10.94 -47.80
CA SER A 52 56.62 10.71 -46.35
C SER A 52 56.30 11.86 -45.36
N ALA A 53 55.94 13.07 -45.81
CA ALA A 53 55.58 14.17 -44.88
C ALA A 53 54.13 14.12 -44.37
N SER A 54 53.18 13.61 -45.17
CA SER A 54 51.73 13.64 -44.88
C SER A 54 51.29 12.78 -43.67
N ASN A 55 51.91 11.62 -43.46
CA ASN A 55 51.44 10.68 -42.44
C ASN A 55 51.76 11.11 -41.00
N LYS A 56 52.83 11.89 -40.78
CA LYS A 56 53.23 12.27 -39.42
C LYS A 56 52.31 13.36 -38.86
N GLU A 57 51.99 14.39 -39.66
CA GLU A 57 51.06 15.45 -39.26
C GLU A 57 49.64 14.91 -39.02
N TYR A 58 49.16 14.00 -39.86
CA TYR A 58 47.87 13.34 -39.65
C TYR A 58 47.82 12.52 -38.34
N ILE A 59 48.89 11.77 -38.02
CA ILE A 59 48.98 11.03 -36.76
C ILE A 59 49.00 11.97 -35.55
N TYR A 60 49.67 13.13 -35.64
CA TYR A 60 49.63 14.13 -34.56
C TYR A 60 48.21 14.68 -34.33
N TRP A 61 47.47 14.99 -35.39
CA TRP A 61 46.10 15.48 -35.25
C TRP A 61 45.10 14.41 -34.75
N VAL A 62 45.25 13.16 -35.20
CA VAL A 62 44.43 12.04 -34.69
C VAL A 62 44.74 11.74 -33.23
N THR A 63 46.01 11.76 -32.81
CA THR A 63 46.37 11.54 -31.40
C THR A 63 45.91 12.69 -30.50
N LEU A 64 45.99 13.94 -30.98
CA LEU A 64 45.49 15.10 -30.25
C LEU A 64 43.96 15.08 -30.07
N THR A 65 43.21 14.71 -31.12
CA THR A 65 41.74 14.63 -31.04
C THR A 65 41.27 13.51 -30.11
N VAL A 66 41.92 12.34 -30.14
CA VAL A 66 41.63 11.24 -29.21
C VAL A 66 41.94 11.64 -27.77
N LEU A 67 43.06 12.33 -27.53
CA LEU A 67 43.44 12.81 -26.19
C LEU A 67 42.40 13.80 -25.63
N LEU A 68 41.95 14.76 -26.45
CA LEU A 68 40.92 15.72 -26.05
C LEU A 68 39.56 15.06 -25.80
N ALA A 69 39.19 14.04 -26.59
CA ALA A 69 37.97 13.28 -26.38
C ALA A 69 38.00 12.50 -25.05
N VAL A 70 39.14 11.90 -24.71
CA VAL A 70 39.33 11.20 -23.42
C VAL A 70 39.26 12.16 -22.25
N ILE A 71 39.91 13.33 -22.34
CA ILE A 71 39.85 14.36 -21.30
C ILE A 71 38.41 14.88 -21.14
N GLY A 72 37.70 15.13 -22.24
CA GLY A 72 36.29 15.54 -22.24
C GLY A 72 35.38 14.50 -21.58
N LEU A 73 35.57 13.22 -21.88
CA LEU A 73 34.83 12.12 -21.25
C LEU A 73 35.09 12.06 -19.74
N LEU A 74 36.33 12.25 -19.32
CA LEU A 74 36.71 12.18 -17.91
C LEU A 74 36.12 13.36 -17.11
N GLN A 75 36.11 14.56 -17.69
CA GLN A 75 35.43 15.74 -17.14
C GLN A 75 33.89 15.56 -17.10
N PHE A 76 33.30 14.95 -18.12
CA PHE A 76 31.87 14.65 -18.14
C PHE A 76 31.47 13.65 -17.03
N LEU A 77 32.28 12.61 -16.83
CA LEU A 77 32.04 11.60 -15.79
C LEU A 77 32.19 12.16 -14.37
N THR A 78 33.17 13.04 -14.14
CA THR A 78 33.33 13.69 -12.83
C THR A 78 32.18 14.66 -12.57
N MET A 79 31.77 15.45 -13.56
CA MET A 79 30.67 16.42 -13.45
C MET A 79 29.31 15.75 -13.31
N ALA A 80 29.06 14.64 -14.02
CA ALA A 80 27.86 13.81 -13.85
C ALA A 80 27.79 13.18 -12.45
N ARG A 81 28.94 12.82 -11.86
CA ARG A 81 29.02 12.34 -10.47
C ARG A 81 28.73 13.44 -9.45
N THR A 82 29.25 14.66 -9.64
CA THR A 82 28.93 15.80 -8.77
C THR A 82 27.47 16.21 -8.89
N LEU A 83 26.89 16.18 -10.09
CA LEU A 83 25.47 16.51 -10.31
C LEU A 83 24.54 15.48 -9.67
N LYS A 84 24.86 14.19 -9.74
CA LYS A 84 24.12 13.14 -9.01
C LYS A 84 24.22 13.32 -7.49
N ARG A 85 25.39 13.72 -6.98
CA ARG A 85 25.58 14.02 -5.54
C ARG A 85 24.78 15.24 -5.09
N THR A 86 24.78 16.32 -5.86
CA THR A 86 24.01 17.52 -5.49
C THR A 86 22.50 17.31 -5.59
N ILE A 87 22.02 16.50 -6.54
CA ILE A 87 20.60 16.10 -6.61
C ILE A 87 20.23 15.20 -5.42
N ALA A 88 21.08 14.26 -5.03
CA ALA A 88 20.86 13.42 -3.85
C ALA A 88 20.84 14.24 -2.55
N GLU A 89 21.77 15.19 -2.39
CA GLU A 89 21.81 16.10 -1.24
C GLU A 89 20.63 17.10 -1.25
N ALA A 90 20.22 17.58 -2.43
CA ALA A 90 19.03 18.41 -2.59
C ALA A 90 17.75 17.62 -2.29
N ALA A 91 17.65 16.35 -2.65
CA ALA A 91 16.50 15.50 -2.31
C ALA A 91 16.39 15.22 -0.79
N VAL A 92 17.53 15.15 -0.08
CA VAL A 92 17.54 15.05 1.38
C VAL A 92 17.16 16.39 2.04
N LYS A 93 17.55 17.52 1.46
CA LYS A 93 17.32 18.87 2.01
C LYS A 93 15.98 19.51 1.60
N ALA A 94 15.40 19.08 0.48
CA ALA A 94 14.12 19.54 -0.06
C ALA A 94 12.93 18.66 0.35
N ARG A 95 13.11 17.68 1.25
CA ARG A 95 11.96 17.23 2.04
C ARG A 95 11.52 18.43 2.87
N PRO A 96 10.32 19.00 2.61
CA PRO A 96 9.77 19.95 3.55
C PRO A 96 9.68 19.19 4.87
N GLY A 97 10.10 19.85 5.96
CA GLY A 97 9.90 19.29 7.29
C GLY A 97 8.49 18.74 7.34
N LYS A 98 8.38 17.44 7.69
CA LYS A 98 7.11 16.91 8.17
C LYS A 98 6.62 17.96 9.16
N LYS A 99 5.62 18.76 8.78
CA LYS A 99 4.56 19.09 9.73
C LYS A 99 4.25 17.73 10.30
N GLN A 100 4.61 17.50 11.57
CA GLN A 100 4.05 16.40 12.31
C GLN A 100 2.55 16.62 12.20
N ARG A 101 1.94 16.03 11.16
CA ARG A 101 0.66 15.39 11.28
C ARG A 101 0.80 14.65 12.62
N PRO A 102 -0.03 14.96 13.65
CA PRO A 102 0.03 14.25 14.91
C PRO A 102 0.26 12.80 14.54
N ALA A 103 1.40 12.24 14.97
CA ALA A 103 1.75 10.88 14.63
C ALA A 103 0.45 10.10 14.87
N ALA A 104 -0.11 9.50 13.81
CA ALA A 104 -1.25 8.63 14.00
C ALA A 104 -0.75 7.64 15.06
N VAL A 105 -1.26 7.79 16.28
CA VAL A 105 -0.81 7.05 17.44
C VAL A 105 -1.08 5.63 17.05
N GLN A 106 -0.03 4.91 16.65
CA GLN A 106 -0.16 3.48 16.44
C GLN A 106 -0.50 2.96 17.84
N PRO A 107 -1.67 2.30 18.02
CA PRO A 107 -2.10 1.89 19.33
C PRO A 107 -0.97 1.09 19.96
N THR A 108 -0.51 1.56 21.12
CA THR A 108 0.53 0.91 21.90
C THR A 108 0.06 -0.50 22.27
N GLY A 109 0.98 -1.36 22.73
CA GLY A 109 0.59 -2.68 23.24
C GLY A 109 -0.47 -2.59 24.35
N GLN A 110 -0.43 -1.51 25.14
CA GLN A 110 -1.44 -1.21 26.15
C GLN A 110 -2.79 -0.83 25.54
N ASP A 111 -2.82 0.04 24.52
CA ASP A 111 -4.08 0.43 23.85
C ASP A 111 -4.77 -0.78 23.19
N LYS A 112 -3.99 -1.69 22.58
CA LYS A 112 -4.52 -2.94 22.01
C LYS A 112 -5.11 -3.85 23.08
N MET A 113 -4.43 -3.99 24.21
CA MET A 113 -4.92 -4.81 25.33
C MET A 113 -6.21 -4.24 25.93
N ILE A 114 -6.28 -2.92 26.14
CA ILE A 114 -7.50 -2.26 26.64
C ILE A 114 -8.66 -2.47 25.66
N SER A 115 -8.43 -2.25 24.36
CA SER A 115 -9.45 -2.50 23.32
C SER A 115 -9.92 -3.95 23.31
N ALA A 116 -9.01 -4.93 23.47
CA ALA A 116 -9.37 -6.34 23.49
C ALA A 116 -10.21 -6.69 24.74
N MET A 117 -9.85 -6.13 25.89
CA MET A 117 -10.62 -6.30 27.12
C MET A 117 -12.02 -5.69 27.01
N GLU A 118 -12.15 -4.50 26.40
CA GLU A 118 -13.45 -3.88 26.14
C GLU A 118 -14.32 -4.71 25.19
N GLU A 119 -13.72 -5.27 24.13
CA GLU A 119 -14.42 -6.16 23.19
C GLU A 119 -14.92 -7.42 23.89
N GLN A 120 -14.06 -8.08 24.66
CA GLN A 120 -14.43 -9.24 25.48
C GLN A 120 -15.56 -8.90 26.45
N ALA A 121 -15.46 -7.75 27.14
CA ALA A 121 -16.50 -7.31 28.07
C ALA A 121 -17.85 -7.11 27.38
N ARG A 122 -17.88 -6.53 26.17
CA ARG A 122 -19.11 -6.39 25.37
C ARG A 122 -19.68 -7.74 24.93
N SER A 123 -18.84 -8.70 24.56
CA SER A 123 -19.29 -10.05 24.21
C SER A 123 -19.93 -10.77 25.41
N LEU A 124 -19.29 -10.70 26.58
CA LEU A 124 -19.82 -11.28 27.81
C LEU A 124 -21.08 -10.55 28.30
N HIS A 125 -21.21 -9.25 28.02
CA HIS A 125 -22.41 -8.50 28.34
C HIS A 125 -23.64 -9.06 27.63
N LEU A 126 -23.56 -9.35 26.33
CA LEU A 126 -24.66 -9.97 25.60
C LEU A 126 -25.09 -11.30 26.24
N LEU A 127 -24.11 -12.12 26.63
CA LEU A 127 -24.37 -13.39 27.28
C LEU A 127 -25.04 -13.20 28.65
N SER A 128 -24.61 -12.20 29.44
CA SER A 128 -25.23 -11.86 30.73
C SER A 128 -26.69 -11.41 30.59
N LEU A 129 -27.03 -10.67 29.54
CA LEU A 129 -28.41 -10.25 29.27
C LEU A 129 -29.29 -11.46 28.92
N LEU A 130 -28.81 -12.35 28.05
CA LEU A 130 -29.54 -13.59 27.71
C LEU A 130 -29.69 -14.53 28.90
N GLN A 131 -28.68 -14.58 29.78
CA GLN A 131 -28.76 -15.36 31.02
C GLN A 131 -29.76 -14.76 32.02
N ARG A 132 -29.69 -13.44 32.25
CA ARG A 132 -30.56 -12.76 33.23
C ARG A 132 -32.04 -12.83 32.85
N GLU A 133 -32.34 -12.59 31.58
CA GLU A 133 -33.72 -12.56 31.11
C GLU A 133 -34.26 -13.94 30.75
N GLY A 134 -33.42 -14.85 30.24
CA GLY A 134 -33.85 -16.12 29.64
C GLY A 134 -33.20 -17.39 30.18
N ARG A 135 -32.26 -17.32 31.13
CA ARG A 135 -31.56 -18.48 31.72
C ARG A 135 -30.85 -19.37 30.69
N LEU A 136 -30.35 -18.76 29.62
CA LEU A 136 -29.74 -19.50 28.50
C LEU A 136 -28.56 -20.39 28.94
N VAL A 137 -27.67 -19.87 29.79
CA VAL A 137 -26.50 -20.62 30.25
C VAL A 137 -26.93 -21.79 31.13
N ASP A 138 -27.89 -21.58 32.04
CA ASP A 138 -28.45 -22.67 32.87
C ASP A 138 -29.02 -23.77 31.99
N PHE A 139 -29.83 -23.40 30.99
CA PHE A 139 -30.43 -24.34 30.05
C PHE A 139 -29.38 -25.19 29.29
N LEU A 140 -28.30 -24.55 28.83
CA LEU A 140 -27.24 -25.25 28.10
C LEU A 140 -26.37 -26.16 28.99
N GLN A 141 -26.33 -25.88 30.29
CA GLN A 141 -25.58 -26.68 31.27
C GLN A 141 -26.44 -27.78 31.93
N GLU A 142 -27.76 -27.72 31.79
CA GLU A 142 -28.68 -28.72 32.33
C GLU A 142 -28.58 -30.06 31.58
N ASP A 143 -28.57 -31.16 32.33
CA ASP A 143 -28.63 -32.50 31.77
C ASP A 143 -30.09 -32.88 31.47
N LEU A 144 -30.45 -32.89 30.19
CA LEU A 144 -31.82 -33.19 29.77
C LEU A 144 -32.16 -34.69 29.72
N ARG A 145 -31.18 -35.59 29.85
CA ARG A 145 -31.39 -37.05 29.73
C ARG A 145 -32.44 -37.64 30.69
N PRO A 146 -32.61 -37.15 31.93
CA PRO A 146 -33.59 -37.70 32.87
C PRO A 146 -35.05 -37.30 32.58
N TYR A 147 -35.28 -36.31 31.71
CA TYR A 147 -36.61 -35.74 31.49
C TYR A 147 -37.26 -36.32 30.23
N ASP A 148 -38.59 -36.37 30.21
CA ASP A 148 -39.34 -36.76 29.01
C ASP A 148 -39.58 -35.57 28.06
N ASP A 149 -39.91 -35.87 26.80
CA ASP A 149 -40.14 -34.85 25.76
C ASP A 149 -41.24 -33.84 26.12
N SER A 150 -42.23 -34.23 26.94
CA SER A 150 -43.32 -33.34 27.34
C SER A 150 -42.86 -32.31 28.36
N GLN A 151 -42.03 -32.74 29.32
CA GLN A 151 -41.39 -31.86 30.31
C GLN A 151 -40.40 -30.92 29.64
N ILE A 152 -39.55 -31.45 28.74
CA ILE A 152 -38.59 -30.66 27.97
C ILE A 152 -39.34 -29.62 27.12
N GLY A 153 -40.37 -30.04 26.38
CA GLY A 153 -41.12 -29.16 25.50
C GLY A 153 -41.81 -27.99 26.22
N ALA A 154 -42.25 -28.17 27.47
CA ALA A 154 -42.81 -27.09 28.27
C ALA A 154 -41.74 -26.09 28.71
N ALA A 155 -40.61 -26.58 29.26
CA ALA A 155 -39.53 -25.73 29.74
C ALA A 155 -38.83 -24.97 28.59
N VAL A 156 -38.52 -25.66 27.49
CA VAL A 156 -37.82 -25.08 26.33
C VAL A 156 -38.63 -23.95 25.70
N ARG A 157 -39.96 -24.07 25.58
CA ARG A 157 -40.78 -23.00 25.03
C ARG A 157 -40.71 -21.73 25.88
N SER A 158 -40.75 -21.86 27.20
CA SER A 158 -40.64 -20.70 28.11
C SER A 158 -39.26 -20.05 28.01
N ILE A 159 -38.19 -20.83 28.01
CA ILE A 159 -36.82 -20.33 27.86
C ILE A 159 -36.63 -19.66 26.50
N GLN A 160 -37.12 -20.28 25.43
CA GLN A 160 -37.06 -19.76 24.07
C GLN A 160 -37.79 -18.42 23.95
N GLU A 161 -39.00 -18.30 24.51
CA GLU A 161 -39.76 -17.05 24.50
C GLU A 161 -39.01 -15.94 25.24
N SER A 162 -38.47 -16.22 26.44
CA SER A 162 -37.72 -15.24 27.23
C SER A 162 -36.42 -14.81 26.54
N CYS A 163 -35.64 -15.74 25.99
CA CYS A 163 -34.44 -15.42 25.22
C CYS A 163 -34.77 -14.63 23.95
N GLN A 164 -35.84 -14.98 23.24
CA GLN A 164 -36.28 -14.27 22.04
C GLN A 164 -36.68 -12.83 22.37
N LYS A 165 -37.43 -12.62 23.46
CA LYS A 165 -37.82 -11.30 23.93
C LYS A 165 -36.60 -10.46 24.30
N ALA A 166 -35.67 -11.02 25.07
CA ALA A 166 -34.43 -10.34 25.46
C ALA A 166 -33.57 -9.97 24.25
N LEU A 167 -33.45 -10.87 23.26
CA LEU A 167 -32.70 -10.61 22.04
C LEU A 167 -33.33 -9.46 21.23
N ASN A 168 -34.64 -9.49 21.04
CA ASN A 168 -35.39 -8.50 20.26
C ASN A 168 -35.42 -7.11 20.91
N GLU A 169 -35.22 -7.01 22.22
CA GLU A 169 -35.12 -5.74 22.93
C GLU A 169 -33.88 -4.94 22.47
N PHE A 170 -32.76 -5.63 22.20
CA PHE A 170 -31.48 -4.99 21.91
C PHE A 170 -31.01 -5.16 20.46
N ILE A 171 -31.46 -6.20 19.76
CA ILE A 171 -30.98 -6.59 18.44
C ILE A 171 -32.18 -6.80 17.50
N THR A 172 -32.16 -6.13 16.36
CA THR A 172 -33.10 -6.42 15.26
C THR A 172 -32.41 -7.30 14.22
N LEU A 173 -32.98 -8.49 13.99
CA LEU A 173 -32.48 -9.48 13.04
C LEU A 173 -33.34 -9.48 11.77
N ASN A 174 -32.67 -9.39 10.61
CA ASN A 174 -33.27 -9.55 9.29
C ASN A 174 -32.62 -10.74 8.58
N ALA A 175 -33.31 -11.32 7.60
CA ALA A 175 -32.74 -12.35 6.76
C ALA A 175 -31.61 -11.79 5.88
N VAL A 176 -30.59 -12.60 5.58
CA VAL A 176 -29.53 -12.22 4.62
C VAL A 176 -30.05 -12.33 3.19
N MET A 177 -30.88 -13.35 2.94
CA MET A 177 -31.62 -13.57 1.69
C MET A 177 -33.13 -13.48 1.96
N GLU A 178 -33.88 -12.81 1.08
CA GLU A 178 -35.32 -12.60 1.25
C GLU A 178 -36.16 -13.81 0.82
N GLN A 179 -35.58 -14.73 0.06
CA GLN A 179 -36.23 -15.96 -0.38
C GLN A 179 -36.48 -16.91 0.79
N GLU A 180 -37.52 -17.73 0.68
CA GLU A 180 -37.84 -18.73 1.69
C GLU A 180 -36.88 -19.93 1.63
N GLU A 181 -36.72 -20.60 2.76
CA GLU A 181 -35.94 -21.83 2.83
C GLU A 181 -36.64 -22.92 1.99
N GLY A 182 -35.89 -23.54 1.08
CA GLY A 182 -36.40 -24.50 0.10
C GLY A 182 -36.63 -23.92 -1.30
N GLU A 183 -36.52 -22.60 -1.49
CA GLU A 183 -36.68 -21.99 -2.81
C GLU A 183 -35.41 -22.07 -3.68
N GLU A 184 -35.59 -22.10 -5.00
CA GLU A 184 -34.48 -22.00 -5.95
C GLU A 184 -33.97 -20.57 -6.02
N VAL A 185 -32.67 -20.40 -5.76
CA VAL A 185 -31.98 -19.11 -5.77
C VAL A 185 -30.83 -19.12 -6.76
N THR A 186 -30.63 -17.99 -7.43
CA THR A 186 -29.49 -17.76 -8.31
C THR A 186 -28.52 -16.79 -7.64
N ILE A 187 -27.30 -17.24 -7.36
CA ILE A 187 -26.24 -16.45 -6.75
C ILE A 187 -25.41 -15.78 -7.85
N PRO A 188 -25.44 -14.44 -7.96
CA PRO A 188 -24.77 -13.72 -9.03
C PRO A 188 -23.24 -13.73 -8.89
N PRO A 189 -22.49 -13.41 -9.96
CA PRO A 189 -21.06 -13.12 -9.85
C PRO A 189 -20.80 -11.94 -8.91
N GLY A 190 -19.74 -12.02 -8.11
CA GLY A 190 -19.36 -10.98 -7.15
C GLY A 190 -20.18 -10.96 -5.86
N PHE A 191 -20.86 -12.05 -5.51
CA PHE A 191 -21.55 -12.17 -4.21
C PHE A 191 -20.58 -12.09 -3.02
N ASP A 192 -21.09 -11.64 -1.87
CA ASP A 192 -20.29 -11.58 -0.63
C ASP A 192 -20.15 -12.97 0.00
N VAL A 193 -18.92 -13.47 0.01
CA VAL A 193 -18.54 -14.78 0.57
C VAL A 193 -18.75 -14.90 2.08
N ASN A 194 -18.84 -13.77 2.79
CA ASN A 194 -19.15 -13.76 4.22
C ASN A 194 -20.66 -13.84 4.48
N ALA A 195 -21.48 -13.39 3.52
CA ALA A 195 -22.93 -13.38 3.63
C ALA A 195 -23.56 -14.68 3.11
N VAL A 196 -23.00 -15.26 2.03
CA VAL A 196 -23.54 -16.45 1.38
C VAL A 196 -22.49 -17.55 1.33
N ARG A 197 -22.78 -18.67 2.00
CA ARG A 197 -21.96 -19.88 1.95
C ARG A 197 -22.56 -20.87 0.96
N LEU A 198 -21.84 -21.14 -0.13
CA LEU A 198 -22.20 -22.20 -1.09
C LEU A 198 -21.88 -23.56 -0.47
N THR A 199 -22.79 -24.53 -0.61
CA THR A 199 -22.61 -25.91 -0.14
C THR A 199 -22.93 -26.90 -1.26
N GLY A 200 -22.32 -28.10 -1.23
CA GLY A 200 -22.48 -29.11 -2.27
C GLY A 200 -21.40 -29.05 -3.37
N ASN A 201 -21.75 -29.49 -4.58
CA ASN A 201 -20.83 -29.53 -5.72
C ASN A 201 -20.70 -28.15 -6.38
N VAL A 202 -19.83 -27.30 -5.84
CA VAL A 202 -19.58 -25.94 -6.35
C VAL A 202 -18.46 -25.98 -7.38
N THR A 203 -18.81 -26.33 -8.62
CA THR A 203 -17.88 -26.31 -9.77
C THR A 203 -18.26 -25.24 -10.78
N GLY A 204 -17.26 -24.60 -11.37
CA GLY A 204 -17.44 -23.56 -12.39
C GLY A 204 -17.39 -22.14 -11.80
N SER A 205 -17.83 -21.18 -12.60
CA SER A 205 -17.91 -19.76 -12.21
C SER A 205 -19.37 -19.36 -12.02
N PRO A 206 -19.65 -18.38 -11.14
CA PRO A 206 -21.00 -17.85 -11.00
C PRO A 206 -21.55 -17.34 -12.34
N PRO A 207 -22.87 -17.31 -12.53
CA PRO A 207 -23.90 -17.48 -11.50
C PRO A 207 -24.13 -18.94 -11.08
N PHE A 208 -24.25 -19.16 -9.77
CA PHE A 208 -24.59 -20.48 -9.22
C PHE A 208 -26.09 -20.60 -9.03
N LYS A 209 -26.67 -21.77 -9.32
CA LYS A 209 -28.06 -22.08 -9.02
C LYS A 209 -28.13 -23.17 -7.97
N GLY A 210 -29.04 -23.03 -7.01
CA GLY A 210 -29.22 -24.00 -5.95
C GLY A 210 -30.47 -23.72 -5.14
N ILE A 211 -30.71 -24.56 -4.13
CA ILE A 211 -31.82 -24.41 -3.20
C ILE A 211 -31.33 -23.71 -1.93
N LEU A 212 -32.02 -22.66 -1.50
CA LEU A 212 -31.70 -21.96 -0.26
C LEU A 212 -32.00 -22.86 0.94
N GLN A 213 -30.96 -23.35 1.62
CA GLN A 213 -31.13 -24.23 2.79
C GLN A 213 -31.39 -23.46 4.08
N HIS A 214 -30.79 -22.28 4.22
CA HIS A 214 -30.99 -21.41 5.38
C HIS A 214 -30.76 -19.97 4.94
N ARG A 215 -31.73 -19.08 5.24
CA ARG A 215 -31.72 -17.68 4.76
C ARG A 215 -30.69 -16.77 5.43
N GLY A 216 -30.06 -17.25 6.50
CA GLY A 216 -29.09 -16.50 7.29
C GLY A 216 -29.74 -15.41 8.14
N TRP A 217 -28.94 -14.81 9.01
CA TRP A 217 -29.36 -13.71 9.87
C TRP A 217 -28.35 -12.56 9.81
N ARG A 218 -28.85 -11.34 9.64
CA ARG A 218 -28.09 -10.09 9.67
C ARG A 218 -28.68 -9.18 10.74
N VAL A 219 -27.81 -8.57 11.54
CA VAL A 219 -28.21 -7.50 12.45
C VAL A 219 -28.45 -6.22 11.65
N SER A 220 -29.65 -5.64 11.74
CA SER A 220 -29.99 -4.35 11.13
C SER A 220 -29.94 -3.19 12.13
N LYS A 221 -30.19 -3.48 13.41
CA LYS A 221 -30.07 -2.52 14.51
C LYS A 221 -29.47 -3.20 15.73
N PHE A 222 -28.58 -2.50 16.41
CA PHE A 222 -27.95 -2.94 17.65
C PHE A 222 -27.96 -1.79 18.66
N SER A 223 -28.59 -2.00 19.81
CA SER A 223 -28.72 -1.01 20.87
C SER A 223 -28.61 -1.72 22.22
N MET A 224 -27.40 -1.74 22.78
CA MET A 224 -27.14 -2.41 24.06
C MET A 224 -27.04 -1.37 25.19
N PRO A 225 -27.52 -1.68 26.42
CA PRO A 225 -27.30 -0.82 27.58
C PRO A 225 -25.79 -0.65 27.85
N SER A 226 -25.41 0.44 28.51
CA SER A 226 -24.01 0.65 28.88
C SER A 226 -23.57 -0.36 29.94
N LEU A 227 -22.36 -0.89 29.77
CA LEU A 227 -21.70 -1.70 30.79
C LEU A 227 -21.41 -0.84 32.02
N SER A 228 -21.90 -1.28 33.18
CA SER A 228 -21.55 -0.64 34.45
C SER A 228 -20.10 -0.95 34.79
N ALA A 229 -19.28 0.09 34.99
CA ALA A 229 -17.87 -0.05 35.36
C ALA A 229 -17.65 -0.74 36.73
N LYS A 230 -18.71 -0.95 37.51
CA LYS A 230 -18.66 -1.53 38.86
C LYS A 230 -18.76 -3.07 38.86
N GLN A 231 -19.26 -3.68 37.79
CA GLN A 231 -19.41 -5.13 37.69
C GLN A 231 -18.24 -5.72 36.90
N ASP A 232 -17.64 -6.80 37.43
CA ASP A 232 -16.65 -7.58 36.68
C ASP A 232 -17.35 -8.24 35.48
N PRO A 233 -16.96 -7.92 34.22
CA PRO A 233 -17.60 -8.47 33.04
C PRO A 233 -17.43 -10.00 32.90
N ASN A 234 -16.50 -10.60 33.65
CA ASN A 234 -16.32 -12.05 33.68
C ASN A 234 -17.40 -12.77 34.51
N ILE A 235 -18.15 -12.04 35.34
CA ILE A 235 -19.27 -12.57 36.12
C ILE A 235 -20.56 -12.35 35.33
N ILE A 236 -20.97 -13.39 34.59
CA ILE A 236 -22.16 -13.36 33.71
C ILE A 236 -23.46 -13.33 34.53
N ALA A 237 -23.50 -14.04 35.66
CA ALA A 237 -24.60 -14.02 36.62
C ALA A 237 -24.03 -14.17 38.04
N PRO A 238 -24.46 -13.37 39.02
CA PRO A 238 -24.01 -13.50 40.41
C PRO A 238 -24.61 -14.76 41.05
N ALA A 239 -23.89 -15.32 42.03
CA ALA A 239 -24.45 -16.34 42.90
C ALA A 239 -25.45 -15.71 43.88
N GLU A 240 -26.65 -16.28 43.96
CA GLU A 240 -27.69 -15.85 44.88
C GLU A 240 -27.65 -16.75 46.12
N VAL A 241 -27.52 -16.14 47.31
CA VAL A 241 -27.48 -16.84 48.59
C VAL A 241 -28.55 -16.26 49.49
N GLU A 242 -29.54 -17.08 49.86
CA GLU A 242 -30.53 -16.72 50.87
C GLU A 242 -29.87 -16.81 52.26
N ILE A 243 -29.93 -15.72 53.03
CA ILE A 243 -29.43 -15.68 54.41
C ILE A 243 -30.62 -15.84 55.35
N GLY A 244 -30.54 -16.84 56.23
CA GLY A 244 -31.47 -17.10 57.33
C GLY A 244 -30.86 -16.78 58.68
#